data_AF-A0A353C2J8-F1
#
_entry.id   AF-A0A353C2J8-F1
#
_cell.length_a   1.000
_cell.length_b   1.000
_cell.length_c   1.000
_cell.angle_alpha   90.00
_cell.angle_beta   90.00
_cell.angle_gamma   90.00
#
_symmetry.space_group_name_H-M   'P 1'
#
loop_
_entity.id
_entity.type
_entity.pdbx_description
1 polymer ?
#
loop_
_entity_poly.entity_id
_entity_poly.type
_entity_poly.pdbx_seq_one_letter_code
_entity_poly.pdbx_strand_id
1 'polypeptide(L)'
;MKLLRKYNGYNGVIFLLKKILVASAILIVLMMFMIPTGAAPTEVVLDQQVELEVPGNFSLLDADHDQLAETVKFSLALKSYQEGQFIVTGNLEAMKNGRWVAVGTTVVPFTWSPDHQLIELNFHAGNIRKQKISGPYRVTVALKSGDWELPAQVAGFSPKYDWKIFSNTGDLKVGEITTLSKAKRAVETWAAYKDIRLGKLQDVDYDYDHWQLDYKESFGRVTRFLVSSKGSVEVLKIKKTNPGEDWNKKLGDNG
;
A
#
# COMPACT_ATOMS: atom_id res chain seq x y z
N MET A 1 -65.61 -71.28 -53.26
CA MET A 1 -65.17 -71.37 -51.85
C MET A 1 -63.71 -70.93 -51.74
N LYS A 2 -63.44 -69.67 -51.35
CA LYS A 2 -62.34 -69.29 -50.44
C LYS A 2 -62.38 -67.79 -50.19
N LEU A 3 -62.56 -67.47 -48.91
CA LEU A 3 -62.71 -66.14 -48.34
C LEU A 3 -61.38 -65.38 -48.30
N LEU A 4 -61.54 -64.07 -48.48
CA LEU A 4 -60.70 -62.95 -48.09
C LEU A 4 -59.69 -63.23 -46.95
N ARG A 5 -58.43 -62.85 -47.17
CA ARG A 5 -57.52 -62.40 -46.10
C ARG A 5 -57.22 -60.92 -46.30
N LYS A 6 -57.72 -60.11 -45.38
CA LYS A 6 -57.44 -58.68 -45.24
C LYS A 6 -56.53 -58.49 -44.00
N TYR A 7 -55.71 -57.45 -44.07
CA TYR A 7 -54.93 -56.79 -43.02
C TYR A 7 -53.59 -57.40 -42.57
N ASN A 8 -52.50 -56.65 -42.86
CA ASN A 8 -51.35 -56.51 -41.95
C ASN A 8 -50.56 -55.19 -42.18
N GLY A 9 -51.23 -54.09 -42.53
CA GLY A 9 -50.59 -52.76 -42.70
C GLY A 9 -50.59 -51.86 -41.46
N TYR A 10 -51.45 -52.13 -40.47
CA TYR A 10 -51.65 -51.23 -39.32
C TYR A 10 -50.55 -51.33 -38.25
N ASN A 11 -49.94 -52.50 -38.08
CA ASN A 11 -48.97 -52.72 -37.00
C ASN A 11 -47.62 -52.03 -37.24
N GLY A 12 -47.22 -51.84 -38.51
CA GLY A 12 -45.98 -51.15 -38.85
C GLY A 12 -46.05 -49.64 -38.59
N VAL A 13 -47.17 -49.01 -38.91
CA VAL A 13 -47.41 -47.57 -38.70
C VAL A 13 -47.51 -47.26 -37.20
N ILE A 14 -48.20 -48.11 -36.43
CA ILE A 14 -48.31 -47.99 -34.96
C ILE A 14 -46.94 -48.15 -34.28
N PHE A 15 -46.08 -49.05 -34.78
CA PHE A 15 -44.73 -49.25 -34.24
C PHE A 15 -43.81 -48.05 -34.50
N LEU A 16 -43.87 -47.46 -35.69
CA LEU A 16 -43.15 -46.24 -36.05
C LEU A 16 -43.61 -45.03 -35.23
N LEU A 17 -44.93 -44.85 -35.08
CA LEU A 17 -45.50 -43.78 -34.25
C LEU A 17 -45.05 -43.87 -32.80
N LYS A 18 -45.01 -45.07 -32.21
CA LYS A 18 -44.52 -45.28 -30.83
C LYS A 18 -43.05 -44.90 -30.67
N LYS A 19 -42.18 -45.25 -31.63
CA LYS A 19 -40.75 -44.91 -31.58
C LYS A 19 -40.51 -43.41 -31.68
N ILE A 20 -41.27 -42.73 -32.54
CA ILE A 20 -41.19 -41.27 -32.68
C ILE A 20 -41.65 -40.59 -31.38
N LEU A 21 -42.75 -41.06 -30.78
CA LEU A 21 -43.27 -40.52 -29.53
C LEU A 21 -42.26 -40.65 -28.36
N VAL A 22 -41.59 -41.79 -28.26
CA VAL A 22 -40.55 -42.01 -27.23
C VAL A 22 -39.33 -41.13 -27.48
N ALA A 23 -38.87 -41.01 -28.74
CA ALA A 23 -37.75 -40.14 -29.07
C ALA A 23 -38.06 -38.67 -28.78
N SER A 24 -39.28 -38.21 -29.10
CA SER A 24 -39.75 -36.86 -28.81
C SER A 24 -39.85 -36.60 -27.30
N ALA A 25 -40.36 -37.56 -26.53
CA ALA A 25 -40.44 -37.44 -25.07
C ALA A 25 -39.04 -37.33 -24.44
N ILE A 26 -38.07 -38.11 -24.90
CA ILE A 26 -36.67 -38.05 -24.43
C ILE A 26 -36.04 -36.69 -24.79
N LEU A 27 -36.29 -36.17 -25.99
CA LEU A 27 -35.78 -34.86 -26.41
C LEU A 27 -36.36 -33.72 -25.57
N ILE A 28 -37.66 -33.77 -25.25
CA ILE A 28 -38.32 -32.77 -24.40
C ILE A 28 -37.75 -32.81 -22.98
N VAL A 29 -37.51 -34.01 -22.42
CA VAL A 29 -36.86 -34.16 -21.11
C VAL A 29 -35.43 -33.61 -21.15
N LEU A 30 -34.65 -33.91 -22.20
CA LEU A 30 -33.31 -33.35 -22.39
C LEU A 30 -33.33 -31.82 -22.51
N MET A 31 -34.31 -31.24 -23.21
CA MET A 31 -34.47 -29.79 -23.29
C MET A 31 -34.91 -29.17 -21.96
N MET A 32 -35.69 -29.87 -21.13
CA MET A 32 -36.00 -29.44 -19.76
C MET A 32 -34.78 -29.45 -18.84
N PHE A 33 -33.75 -30.25 -19.13
CA PHE A 33 -32.45 -30.18 -18.44
C PHE A 33 -31.48 -29.16 -19.05
N MET A 34 -31.80 -28.61 -20.24
CA MET A 34 -31.15 -27.41 -20.79
C MET A 34 -31.86 -26.13 -20.32
N ILE A 35 -32.15 -26.03 -19.02
CA ILE A 35 -32.27 -24.71 -18.43
C ILE A 35 -30.88 -24.09 -18.61
N PRO A 36 -30.72 -22.95 -19.29
CA PRO A 36 -29.50 -22.19 -19.14
C PRO A 36 -29.43 -21.92 -17.66
N THR A 37 -28.53 -22.60 -16.95
CA THR A 37 -27.99 -22.03 -15.73
C THR A 37 -27.28 -20.78 -16.22
N GLY A 38 -28.06 -19.71 -16.38
CA GLY A 38 -27.61 -18.39 -16.04
C GLY A 38 -27.16 -18.54 -14.61
N ALA A 39 -25.91 -18.97 -14.43
CA ALA A 39 -25.06 -18.28 -13.51
C ALA A 39 -25.35 -16.81 -13.82
N ALA A 40 -26.19 -16.19 -12.99
CA ALA A 40 -26.09 -14.76 -12.80
C ALA A 40 -24.58 -14.52 -12.73
N PRO A 41 -24.02 -13.60 -13.53
CA PRO A 41 -22.60 -13.28 -13.44
C PRO A 41 -22.38 -12.86 -11.98
N THR A 42 -21.95 -13.82 -11.18
CA THR A 42 -21.58 -13.67 -9.81
C THR A 42 -20.20 -13.11 -9.98
N GLU A 43 -20.17 -11.78 -9.94
CA GLU A 43 -18.96 -10.99 -9.83
C GLU A 43 -17.89 -11.38 -10.87
N VAL A 44 -18.09 -10.90 -12.10
CA VAL A 44 -16.93 -10.28 -12.73
C VAL A 44 -16.66 -9.06 -11.86
N VAL A 45 -15.87 -9.23 -10.80
CA VAL A 45 -15.18 -8.12 -10.18
C VAL A 45 -14.43 -7.52 -11.36
N LEU A 46 -14.88 -6.37 -11.86
CA LEU A 46 -13.97 -5.48 -12.55
C LEU A 46 -12.98 -5.12 -11.45
N ASP A 47 -11.95 -5.97 -11.28
CA ASP A 47 -10.82 -5.72 -10.40
C ASP A 47 -10.48 -4.27 -10.64
N GLN A 48 -10.63 -3.45 -9.60
CA GLN A 48 -10.52 -2.00 -9.70
C GLN A 48 -9.29 -1.70 -10.56
N GLN A 49 -9.53 -1.23 -11.79
CA GLN A 49 -8.46 -0.99 -12.76
C GLN A 49 -7.75 0.28 -12.31
N VAL A 50 -6.91 0.11 -11.29
CA VAL A 50 -6.17 1.16 -10.62
C VAL A 50 -4.75 1.05 -11.14
N GLU A 51 -4.30 2.11 -11.81
CA GLU A 51 -3.00 2.15 -12.47
C GLU A 51 -2.24 3.40 -12.02
N LEU A 52 -0.94 3.24 -11.70
CA LEU A 52 -0.05 4.38 -11.47
C LEU A 52 0.45 4.90 -12.82
N GLU A 53 0.28 6.20 -13.07
CA GLU A 53 0.96 6.85 -14.19
C GLU A 53 2.44 7.03 -13.86
N VAL A 54 3.26 6.19 -14.46
CA VAL A 54 4.72 6.21 -14.31
C VAL A 54 5.40 6.76 -15.57
N PRO A 55 6.50 7.53 -15.43
CA PRO A 55 7.15 7.91 -14.18
C PRO A 55 6.46 9.10 -13.49
N GLY A 56 6.51 9.13 -12.16
CA GLY A 56 6.19 10.32 -11.38
C GLY A 56 7.29 11.38 -11.44
N ASN A 57 7.03 12.54 -10.84
CA ASN A 57 7.89 13.72 -10.85
C ASN A 57 8.52 13.96 -9.48
N PHE A 58 9.79 14.34 -9.48
CA PHE A 58 10.52 14.72 -8.26
C PHE A 58 10.66 16.25 -8.17
N SER A 59 10.52 16.77 -6.96
CA SER A 59 10.91 18.13 -6.61
C SER A 59 11.52 18.17 -5.22
N LEU A 60 12.29 19.23 -4.95
CA LEU A 60 12.87 19.48 -3.63
C LEU A 60 12.09 20.62 -2.99
N LEU A 61 11.77 20.48 -1.72
CA LEU A 61 11.12 21.52 -0.93
C LEU A 61 12.10 22.03 0.13
N ASP A 62 12.41 23.31 0.02
CA ASP A 62 13.09 24.14 1.01
C ASP A 62 12.01 24.99 1.70
N ALA A 63 11.62 24.57 2.90
CA ALA A 63 10.47 25.09 3.65
C ALA A 63 10.82 26.28 4.55
N ASP A 64 12.09 26.46 4.91
CA ASP A 64 12.55 27.58 5.74
C ASP A 64 13.46 28.58 4.99
N HIS A 65 13.70 28.32 3.70
CA HIS A 65 14.44 29.15 2.76
C HIS A 65 15.94 29.27 3.09
N ASP A 66 16.54 28.23 3.67
CA ASP A 66 17.97 28.18 4.01
C ASP A 66 18.87 27.63 2.88
N GLN A 67 18.29 27.34 1.71
CA GLN A 67 18.92 26.73 0.52
C GLN A 67 19.28 25.25 0.67
N LEU A 68 18.86 24.61 1.75
CA LEU A 68 18.86 23.17 1.91
C LEU A 68 17.43 22.65 1.75
N ALA A 69 17.32 21.45 1.20
CA ALA A 69 16.03 20.80 1.06
C ALA A 69 15.73 19.98 2.32
N GLU A 70 14.58 20.22 2.94
CA GLU A 70 14.06 19.41 4.05
C GLU A 70 13.39 18.14 3.53
N THR A 71 12.79 18.24 2.34
CA THR A 71 11.88 17.21 1.82
C THR A 71 12.15 16.94 0.34
N VAL A 72 12.20 15.66 -0.01
CA VAL A 72 12.07 15.19 -1.39
C VAL A 72 10.59 14.95 -1.63
N LYS A 73 9.96 15.77 -2.48
CA LYS A 73 8.57 15.61 -2.89
C LYS A 73 8.53 14.76 -4.16
N PHE A 74 7.59 13.82 -4.19
CA PHE A 74 7.31 12.99 -5.35
C PHE A 74 5.82 13.05 -5.66
N SER A 75 5.47 13.33 -6.90
CA SER A 75 4.08 13.36 -7.36
C SER A 75 3.85 12.41 -8.51
N LEU A 76 2.72 11.70 -8.50
CA LEU A 76 2.34 10.76 -9.54
C LEU A 76 0.83 10.76 -9.71
N ALA A 77 0.34 10.59 -10.92
CA ALA A 77 -1.09 10.48 -11.16
C ALA A 77 -1.55 9.03 -10.97
N LEU A 78 -2.71 8.87 -10.34
CA LEU A 78 -3.42 7.61 -10.21
C LEU A 78 -4.58 7.61 -11.22
N LYS A 79 -4.68 6.57 -12.04
CA LYS A 79 -5.89 6.28 -12.80
C LYS A 79 -6.74 5.29 -12.03
N SER A 80 -8.02 5.59 -11.91
CA SER A 80 -9.04 4.66 -11.42
C SER A 80 -10.30 4.85 -12.27
N TYR A 81 -11.10 3.80 -12.40
CA TYR A 81 -12.40 3.87 -13.07
C TYR A 81 -13.54 4.21 -12.10
N GLN A 82 -13.25 4.20 -10.80
CA GLN A 82 -14.22 4.51 -9.74
C GLN A 82 -13.58 5.40 -8.68
N GLU A 83 -14.40 6.29 -8.12
CA GLU A 83 -14.06 7.02 -6.91
C GLU A 83 -13.77 6.05 -5.77
N GLY A 84 -12.71 6.32 -5.01
CA GLY A 84 -12.20 5.36 -4.04
C GLY A 84 -11.23 5.98 -3.06
N GLN A 85 -11.16 5.36 -1.88
CA GLN A 85 -10.18 5.71 -0.85
C GLN A 85 -9.05 4.69 -0.89
N PHE A 86 -7.83 5.21 -0.90
CA PHE A 86 -6.60 4.44 -0.97
C PHE A 86 -5.68 4.85 0.17
N ILE A 87 -4.95 3.88 0.72
CA ILE A 87 -3.77 4.14 1.51
C ILE A 87 -2.57 3.97 0.58
N VAL A 88 -1.84 5.06 0.36
CA VAL A 88 -0.66 5.07 -0.50
C VAL A 88 0.57 4.96 0.37
N THR A 89 1.38 3.93 0.14
CA THR A 89 2.70 3.77 0.79
C THR A 89 3.79 4.04 -0.23
N GLY A 90 4.61 5.05 0.04
CA GLY A 90 5.80 5.37 -0.75
C GLY A 90 7.05 5.03 0.03
N ASN A 91 8.02 4.36 -0.62
CA ASN A 91 9.38 4.24 -0.09
C ASN A 91 10.35 4.96 -1.04
N LEU A 92 11.13 5.89 -0.49
CA LEU A 92 12.28 6.48 -1.17
C LEU A 92 13.49 5.62 -0.89
N GLU A 93 14.15 5.15 -1.93
CA GLU A 93 15.29 4.24 -1.83
C GLU A 93 16.51 4.83 -2.52
N ALA A 94 17.68 4.59 -1.94
CA ALA A 94 18.97 4.98 -2.47
C ALA A 94 19.85 3.75 -2.74
N MET A 95 20.74 3.85 -3.73
CA MET A 95 21.69 2.77 -4.00
C MET A 95 22.88 2.85 -3.02
N LYS A 96 23.08 1.81 -2.21
CA LYS A 96 24.20 1.66 -1.29
C LYS A 96 24.83 0.28 -1.45
N ASN A 97 26.11 0.22 -1.79
CA ASN A 97 26.85 -1.03 -2.01
C ASN A 97 26.16 -1.99 -3.01
N GLY A 98 25.61 -1.44 -4.09
CA GLY A 98 24.92 -2.24 -5.13
C GLY A 98 23.54 -2.76 -4.74
N ARG A 99 22.98 -2.31 -3.61
CA ARG A 99 21.62 -2.64 -3.17
C ARG A 99 20.80 -1.38 -2.96
N TRP A 100 19.52 -1.45 -3.28
CA TRP A 100 18.57 -0.41 -2.92
C TRP A 100 18.23 -0.52 -1.43
N VAL A 101 18.34 0.60 -0.73
CA VAL A 101 18.03 0.70 0.71
C VAL A 101 17.04 1.84 0.91
N ALA A 102 16.00 1.61 1.70
CA ALA A 102 15.06 2.65 2.08
C ALA A 102 15.78 3.75 2.86
N VAL A 103 15.57 4.99 2.44
CA VAL A 103 16.07 6.21 3.09
C VAL A 103 14.94 7.12 3.60
N GLY A 104 13.68 6.79 3.29
CA GLY A 104 12.51 7.39 3.90
C GLY A 104 11.22 6.70 3.44
N THR A 105 10.20 6.69 4.30
CA THR A 105 8.89 6.12 4.01
C THR A 105 7.80 7.13 4.34
N THR A 106 6.76 7.19 3.52
CA THR A 106 5.57 8.01 3.79
C THR A 106 4.32 7.21 3.48
N VAL A 107 3.27 7.42 4.27
CA VAL A 107 1.99 6.72 4.15
C VAL A 107 0.88 7.75 4.18
N VAL A 108 0.24 7.99 3.04
CA VAL A 108 -0.80 9.01 2.92
C VAL A 108 -2.15 8.39 2.59
N PRO A 109 -3.23 8.78 3.29
CA PRO A 109 -4.57 8.51 2.80
C PRO A 109 -4.83 9.38 1.57
N PHE A 110 -5.44 8.79 0.54
CA PHE A 110 -5.73 9.45 -0.72
C PHE A 110 -7.14 9.12 -1.17
N THR A 111 -7.93 10.14 -1.46
CA THR A 111 -9.28 9.98 -2.03
C THR A 111 -9.21 10.33 -3.51
N TRP A 112 -9.31 9.32 -4.36
CA TRP A 112 -9.33 9.53 -5.80
C TRP A 112 -10.69 10.02 -6.27
N SER A 113 -10.70 11.04 -7.12
CA SER A 113 -11.85 11.48 -7.90
C SER A 113 -11.39 11.99 -9.27
N PRO A 114 -12.30 12.19 -10.24
CA PRO A 114 -11.95 12.75 -11.54
C PRO A 114 -11.19 14.09 -11.46
N ASP A 115 -11.46 14.90 -10.44
CA ASP A 115 -10.78 16.19 -10.19
C ASP A 115 -9.54 16.07 -9.30
N HIS A 116 -9.34 14.92 -8.64
CA HIS A 116 -8.25 14.68 -7.71
C HIS A 116 -7.57 13.34 -8.00
N GLN A 117 -6.66 13.39 -8.97
CA GLN A 117 -5.93 12.22 -9.47
C GLN A 117 -4.46 12.21 -9.06
N LEU A 118 -3.93 13.35 -8.60
CA LEU A 118 -2.51 13.52 -8.29
C LEU A 118 -2.22 13.15 -6.82
N ILE A 119 -1.41 12.12 -6.62
CA ILE A 119 -0.87 11.76 -5.32
C ILE A 119 0.41 12.57 -5.08
N GLU A 120 0.57 13.08 -3.85
CA GLU A 120 1.80 13.72 -3.40
C GLU A 120 2.38 12.97 -2.20
N LEU A 121 3.64 12.55 -2.34
CA LEU A 121 4.41 11.83 -1.34
C LEU A 121 5.58 12.71 -0.91
N ASN A 122 5.68 12.98 0.40
CA ASN A 122 6.72 13.84 0.97
C ASN A 122 7.68 13.00 1.80
N PHE A 123 8.93 12.91 1.35
CA PHE A 123 9.98 12.16 2.03
C PHE A 123 10.93 13.10 2.75
N HIS A 124 11.00 12.99 4.07
CA HIS A 124 11.91 13.80 4.86
C HIS A 124 13.37 13.38 4.64
N ALA A 125 14.24 14.35 4.38
CA ALA A 125 15.61 14.10 3.96
C ALA A 125 16.59 13.86 5.11
N GLY A 126 16.13 13.83 6.37
CA GLY A 126 16.99 13.67 7.55
C GLY A 126 17.87 12.43 7.48
N ASN A 127 17.32 11.30 7.03
CA ASN A 127 18.06 10.05 6.88
C ASN A 127 19.06 10.07 5.72
N ILE A 128 18.74 10.75 4.61
CA ILE A 128 19.65 10.99 3.49
C ILE A 128 20.91 11.70 4.00
N ARG A 129 20.71 12.78 4.77
CA ARG A 129 21.77 13.61 5.33
C ARG A 129 22.60 12.87 6.37
N LYS A 130 21.94 12.21 7.33
CA LYS A 130 22.58 11.41 8.41
C LYS A 130 23.46 10.30 7.86
N GLN A 131 22.99 9.60 6.82
CA GLN A 131 23.70 8.48 6.23
C GLN A 131 24.68 8.90 5.12
N LYS A 132 24.67 10.18 4.70
CA LYS A 132 25.50 10.75 3.62
C LYS A 132 25.36 9.98 2.31
N ILE A 133 24.14 9.59 1.96
CA ILE A 133 23.86 8.80 0.76
C ILE A 133 23.32 9.74 -0.31
N SER A 134 24.00 9.80 -1.45
CA SER A 134 23.53 10.56 -2.61
C SER A 134 22.67 9.70 -3.53
N GLY A 135 21.86 10.37 -4.35
CA GLY A 135 21.07 9.74 -5.41
C GLY A 135 21.92 9.25 -6.59
N PRO A 136 21.28 8.76 -7.66
CA PRO A 136 19.84 8.83 -7.92
C PRO A 136 19.03 8.01 -6.93
N TYR A 137 17.88 8.54 -6.54
CA TYR A 137 16.91 7.82 -5.73
C TYR A 137 15.88 7.16 -6.63
N ARG A 138 15.22 6.11 -6.13
CA ARG A 138 14.00 5.58 -6.74
C ARG A 138 12.87 5.65 -5.72
N VAL A 139 11.64 5.77 -6.21
CA VAL A 139 10.46 5.65 -5.36
C VAL A 139 9.70 4.39 -5.76
N THR A 140 9.39 3.55 -4.79
CA THR A 140 8.41 2.47 -4.96
C THR A 140 7.10 2.84 -4.28
N VAL A 141 5.99 2.58 -4.95
CA VAL A 141 4.65 2.90 -4.44
C VAL A 141 3.80 1.64 -4.40
N ALA A 142 3.13 1.43 -3.27
CA ALA A 142 2.07 0.44 -3.07
C ALA A 142 0.75 1.13 -2.72
N LEU A 143 -0.37 0.52 -3.06
CA LEU A 143 -1.71 1.01 -2.71
C LEU A 143 -2.49 -0.07 -1.97
N LYS A 144 -3.36 0.35 -1.07
CA LYS A 144 -4.33 -0.53 -0.41
C LYS A 144 -5.70 0.13 -0.35
N SER A 145 -6.75 -0.63 -0.62
CA SER A 145 -8.15 -0.21 -0.44
C SER A 145 -8.96 -1.38 0.11
N GLY A 146 -9.34 -1.31 1.40
CA GLY A 146 -9.96 -2.45 2.09
C GLY A 146 -9.05 -3.68 2.06
N ASP A 147 -9.57 -4.79 1.50
CA ASP A 147 -8.86 -6.06 1.32
C ASP A 147 -8.06 -6.13 0.00
N TRP A 148 -8.25 -5.16 -0.90
CA TRP A 148 -7.51 -5.08 -2.16
C TRP A 148 -6.18 -4.35 -1.98
N GLU A 149 -5.13 -4.83 -2.65
CA GLU A 149 -3.82 -4.19 -2.70
C GLU A 149 -3.21 -4.17 -4.10
N LEU A 150 -2.55 -3.05 -4.44
CA LEU A 150 -1.59 -2.98 -5.52
C LEU A 150 -0.19 -3.13 -4.89
N PRO A 151 0.56 -4.20 -5.22
CA PRO A 151 1.87 -4.42 -4.64
C PRO A 151 2.86 -3.31 -5.03
N ALA A 152 3.91 -3.17 -4.22
CA ALA A 152 4.91 -2.14 -4.44
C ALA A 152 5.57 -2.25 -5.82
N GLN A 153 5.51 -1.17 -6.59
CA GLN A 153 6.14 -1.06 -7.90
C GLN A 153 6.97 0.21 -8.02
N VAL A 154 8.00 0.18 -8.86
CA VAL A 154 8.87 1.34 -9.09
C VAL A 154 8.09 2.42 -9.84
N ALA A 155 7.90 3.57 -9.21
CA ALA A 155 7.13 4.68 -9.75
C ALA A 155 7.99 5.75 -10.42
N GLY A 156 9.31 5.78 -10.17
CA GLY A 156 10.20 6.72 -10.81
C GLY A 156 11.61 6.73 -10.25
N PHE A 157 12.52 7.38 -10.98
CA PHE A 157 13.90 7.64 -10.59
C PHE A 157 14.16 9.13 -10.55
N SER A 158 14.80 9.61 -9.49
CA SER A 158 15.16 11.01 -9.35
C SER A 158 16.40 11.34 -10.20
N PRO A 159 16.60 12.63 -10.52
CA PRO A 159 17.92 13.14 -10.85
C PRO A 159 18.95 12.81 -9.74
N LYS A 160 20.23 12.93 -10.08
CA LYS A 160 21.30 12.75 -9.09
C LYS A 160 21.33 13.95 -8.14
N TYR A 161 20.97 13.72 -6.88
CA TYR A 161 21.08 14.70 -5.80
C TYR A 161 22.26 14.37 -4.88
N ASP A 162 23.12 15.36 -4.61
CA ASP A 162 24.17 15.22 -3.60
C ASP A 162 23.52 15.28 -2.20
N TRP A 163 24.01 14.49 -1.25
CA TRP A 163 23.43 14.48 0.11
C TRP A 163 23.63 15.83 0.82
N LYS A 164 24.61 16.62 0.37
CA LYS A 164 24.97 17.91 0.93
C LYS A 164 23.89 18.98 0.75
N ILE A 165 22.98 18.80 -0.20
CA ILE A 165 21.91 19.76 -0.49
C ILE A 165 20.73 19.59 0.46
N PHE A 166 20.73 18.57 1.33
CA PHE A 166 19.65 18.31 2.27
C PHE A 166 19.96 18.83 3.67
N SER A 167 18.93 19.32 4.34
CA SER A 167 18.98 19.82 5.71
C SER A 167 19.14 18.69 6.73
N ASN A 168 19.62 19.02 7.93
CA ASN A 168 19.66 18.08 9.04
C ASN A 168 18.27 17.99 9.69
N THR A 169 17.90 16.81 10.19
CA THR A 169 16.60 16.51 10.81
C THR A 169 16.17 17.45 11.96
N GLY A 170 17.08 18.28 12.48
CA GLY A 170 16.83 19.21 13.59
C GLY A 170 15.93 20.40 13.25
N ASP A 171 15.81 20.75 11.95
CA ASP A 171 15.19 22.02 11.52
C ASP A 171 13.79 21.84 10.87
N LEU A 172 13.27 20.60 10.83
CA LEU A 172 12.01 20.28 10.19
C LEU A 172 10.79 20.95 10.86
N LYS A 173 9.98 21.67 10.05
CA LYS A 173 8.66 22.18 10.42
C LYS A 173 7.53 21.32 9.83
N VAL A 174 6.93 20.39 10.60
CA VAL A 174 5.89 19.46 10.11
C VAL A 174 4.67 19.40 11.04
N GLY A 175 3.47 19.77 10.56
CA GLY A 175 2.17 19.60 11.27
C GLY A 175 2.02 20.34 12.62
N GLU A 176 0.94 20.16 13.40
CA GLU A 176 0.71 20.90 14.67
C GLU A 176 1.86 20.73 15.71
N ILE A 177 2.47 19.53 15.76
CA ILE A 177 3.78 19.27 16.36
C ILE A 177 4.89 19.72 15.39
N THR A 178 4.89 21.03 15.11
CA THR A 178 5.70 21.68 14.06
C THR A 178 7.21 21.62 14.25
N THR A 179 7.77 20.99 15.30
CA THR A 179 9.23 21.00 15.53
C THR A 179 9.64 19.81 16.39
N LEU A 180 10.92 19.41 16.28
CA LEU A 180 11.56 18.48 17.22
C LEU A 180 11.32 18.90 18.69
N SER A 181 11.43 20.20 19.00
CA SER A 181 11.19 20.70 20.35
C SER A 181 9.77 20.42 20.85
N LYS A 182 8.75 20.52 19.98
CA LYS A 182 7.38 20.15 20.33
C LYS A 182 7.22 18.64 20.48
N ALA A 183 7.85 17.84 19.62
CA ALA A 183 7.81 16.38 19.72
C ALA A 183 8.46 15.90 21.02
N LYS A 184 9.63 16.44 21.35
CA LYS A 184 10.32 16.21 22.63
C LYS A 184 9.44 16.58 23.82
N ARG A 185 8.79 17.74 23.77
CA ARG A 185 7.87 18.20 24.83
C ARG A 185 6.66 17.27 24.98
N ALA A 186 6.12 16.74 23.88
CA ALA A 186 5.04 15.76 23.93
C ALA A 186 5.49 14.47 24.64
N VAL A 187 6.69 13.95 24.32
CA VAL A 187 7.28 12.79 25.01
C VAL A 187 7.53 13.06 26.49
N GLU A 188 8.12 14.22 26.83
CA GLU A 188 8.37 14.62 28.22
C GLU A 188 7.06 14.73 29.02
N THR A 189 6.02 15.33 28.43
CA THR A 189 4.70 15.48 29.06
C THR A 189 4.01 14.13 29.25
N TRP A 190 4.04 13.28 28.23
CA TRP A 190 3.46 11.94 28.28
C TRP A 190 4.18 11.06 29.32
N ALA A 191 5.51 11.11 29.36
CA ALA A 191 6.31 10.34 30.30
C ALA A 191 6.07 10.79 31.75
N ALA A 192 5.97 12.11 31.99
CA ALA A 192 5.59 12.65 33.28
C ALA A 192 4.18 12.19 33.70
N TYR A 193 3.21 12.21 32.79
CA TYR A 193 1.85 11.72 33.04
C TYR A 193 1.80 10.21 33.37
N LYS A 194 2.70 9.41 32.78
CA LYS A 194 2.81 7.97 33.01
C LYS A 194 3.80 7.57 34.11
N ASP A 195 4.36 8.55 34.84
CA ASP A 195 5.41 8.37 35.85
C ASP A 195 6.63 7.57 35.34
N ILE A 196 7.01 7.80 34.09
CA ILE A 196 8.17 7.20 33.44
C ILE A 196 9.33 8.19 33.48
N ARG A 197 10.45 7.77 34.06
CA ARG A 197 11.70 8.54 33.99
C ARG A 197 12.38 8.34 32.64
N LEU A 198 12.40 9.40 31.84
CA LEU A 198 13.13 9.42 30.58
C LEU A 198 14.64 9.38 30.82
N GLY A 199 15.33 8.62 29.98
CA GLY A 199 16.79 8.59 29.93
C GLY A 199 17.39 9.80 29.20
N LYS A 200 18.60 9.67 28.68
CA LYS A 200 19.22 10.69 27.81
C LYS A 200 18.71 10.49 26.37
N LEU A 201 18.23 11.55 25.72
CA LEU A 201 17.90 11.52 24.29
C LEU A 201 19.16 11.15 23.50
N GLN A 202 19.06 10.06 22.74
CA GLN A 202 20.16 9.46 21.99
C GLN A 202 20.05 9.70 20.49
N ASP A 203 18.85 9.53 19.93
CA ASP A 203 18.61 9.65 18.49
C ASP A 203 17.24 10.26 18.20
N VAL A 204 17.14 10.91 17.04
CA VAL A 204 15.93 11.54 16.52
C VAL A 204 15.81 11.22 15.05
N ASP A 205 14.65 10.71 14.66
CA ASP A 205 14.30 10.48 13.26
C ASP A 205 12.86 10.94 13.00
N TYR A 206 12.49 11.09 11.73
CA TYR A 206 11.11 11.30 11.33
C TYR A 206 10.79 10.38 10.16
N ASP A 207 9.92 9.41 10.39
CA ASP A 207 9.55 8.38 9.41
C ASP A 207 8.12 7.89 9.68
N TYR A 208 7.41 7.46 8.64
CA TYR A 208 5.99 7.09 8.71
C TYR A 208 5.10 8.17 9.34
N ASP A 209 5.36 9.45 9.08
CA ASP A 209 4.66 10.61 9.65
C ASP A 209 4.72 10.73 11.20
N HIS A 210 5.71 10.08 11.81
CA HIS A 210 5.97 10.14 13.24
C HIS A 210 7.39 10.63 13.52
N TRP A 211 7.51 11.53 14.50
CA TRP A 211 8.80 11.76 15.14
C TRP A 211 9.17 10.53 15.97
N GLN A 212 10.35 9.99 15.73
CA GLN A 212 10.91 8.89 16.51
C GLN A 212 11.99 9.46 17.43
N LEU A 213 11.76 9.41 18.74
CA LEU A 213 12.71 9.86 19.74
C LEU A 213 13.20 8.68 20.56
N ASP A 214 14.50 8.41 20.49
CA ASP A 214 15.13 7.30 21.20
C ASP A 214 15.81 7.80 22.48
N TYR A 215 15.37 7.29 23.62
CA TYR A 215 15.94 7.62 24.93
C TYR A 215 16.73 6.45 25.48
N LYS A 216 17.99 6.70 25.83
CA LYS A 216 18.90 5.73 26.46
C LYS A 216 18.79 5.79 27.97
N GLU A 217 18.38 4.68 28.58
CA GLU A 217 18.33 4.49 30.02
C GLU A 217 19.69 4.06 30.60
N SER A 218 19.84 4.17 31.93
CA SER A 218 21.08 3.90 32.67
C SER A 218 21.67 2.50 32.45
N PHE A 219 20.86 1.53 32.02
CA PHE A 219 21.28 0.14 31.76
C PHE A 219 21.48 -0.17 30.26
N GLY A 220 21.57 0.86 29.41
CA GLY A 220 21.77 0.69 27.96
C GLY A 220 20.54 0.18 27.21
N ARG A 221 19.36 0.17 27.86
CA ARG A 221 18.07 0.01 27.19
C ARG A 221 17.73 1.29 26.43
N VAL A 222 17.18 1.13 25.23
CA VAL A 222 16.69 2.23 24.42
C VAL A 222 15.18 2.09 24.32
N THR A 223 14.49 3.15 24.72
CA THR A 223 13.04 3.25 24.60
C THR A 223 12.74 4.25 23.48
N ARG A 224 12.04 3.80 22.44
CA ARG A 224 11.62 4.64 21.31
C ARG A 224 10.23 5.16 21.56
N PHE A 225 10.06 6.45 21.37
CA PHE A 225 8.77 7.12 21.40
C PHE A 225 8.41 7.56 19.99
N LEU A 226 7.23 7.19 19.52
CA LEU A 226 6.65 7.68 18.27
C LEU A 226 5.68 8.81 18.61
N VAL A 227 5.89 9.99 18.03
CA VAL A 227 5.00 11.15 18.21
C VAL A 227 4.37 11.49 16.88
N SER A 228 3.05 11.35 16.79
CA SER A 228 2.32 11.72 15.59
C SER A 228 2.26 13.24 15.43
N SER A 229 1.97 13.69 14.21
CA SER A 229 1.71 15.12 13.92
C SER A 229 0.56 15.72 14.74
N LYS A 230 -0.36 14.86 15.25
CA LYS A 230 -1.51 15.21 16.11
C LYS A 230 -1.18 15.19 17.61
N GLY A 231 0.06 14.87 17.99
CA GLY A 231 0.52 14.87 19.38
C GLY A 231 0.22 13.61 20.18
N SER A 232 -0.26 12.52 19.55
CA SER A 232 -0.30 11.22 20.22
C SER A 232 1.12 10.67 20.39
N VAL A 233 1.36 10.02 21.54
CA VAL A 233 2.66 9.41 21.87
C VAL A 233 2.48 7.92 22.08
N GLU A 234 3.22 7.13 21.32
CA GLU A 234 3.29 5.67 21.43
C GLU A 234 4.70 5.23 21.84
N VAL A 235 4.80 4.11 22.55
CA VAL A 235 6.08 3.60 23.07
C VAL A 235 6.40 2.25 22.46
N LEU A 236 7.57 2.18 21.82
CA LEU A 236 8.17 0.94 21.33
C LEU A 236 9.38 0.58 22.19
N LYS A 237 9.30 -0.56 22.87
CA LYS A 237 10.45 -1.12 23.60
C LYS A 237 11.34 -1.88 22.63
N ILE A 238 12.49 -1.30 22.27
CA ILE A 238 13.44 -1.93 21.38
C ILE A 238 14.33 -2.86 22.22
N LYS A 239 14.25 -4.18 21.98
CA LYS A 239 15.29 -5.10 22.43
C LYS A 239 16.53 -4.84 21.58
N LYS A 240 17.68 -4.68 22.23
CA LYS A 240 18.98 -4.40 21.61
C LYS A 240 19.30 -5.45 20.54
N THR A 241 19.02 -5.15 19.27
CA THR A 241 19.67 -5.80 18.13
C THR A 241 20.91 -4.97 17.82
N ASN A 242 22.03 -5.63 17.52
CA ASN A 242 23.28 -4.95 17.18
C ASN A 242 23.06 -3.97 16.01
N PRO A 243 23.76 -2.83 15.98
CA PRO A 243 23.69 -1.90 14.85
C PRO A 243 24.31 -2.58 13.63
N GLY A 244 23.47 -3.22 12.81
CA GLY A 244 23.90 -4.02 11.65
C GLY A 244 22.91 -5.08 11.15
N GLU A 245 21.89 -5.46 11.92
CA GLU A 245 20.91 -6.46 11.48
C GLU A 245 19.57 -5.84 11.05
N ASP A 246 19.46 -5.68 9.73
CA ASP A 246 18.32 -5.97 8.87
C ASP A 246 16.91 -5.50 9.31
N TRP A 247 16.54 -4.32 8.79
CA TRP A 247 15.20 -3.71 8.96
C TRP A 247 14.09 -4.42 8.15
N ASN A 248 14.40 -5.46 7.37
CA ASN A 248 13.43 -6.12 6.49
C ASN A 248 12.71 -7.35 7.07
N LYS A 249 12.78 -7.61 8.38
CA LYS A 249 12.26 -8.88 8.94
C LYS A 249 11.14 -8.79 9.97
N LYS A 250 10.40 -7.68 10.08
CA LYS A 250 9.31 -7.56 11.09
C LYS A 250 7.94 -7.10 10.60
N LEU A 251 7.67 -7.14 9.30
CA LEU A 251 6.31 -6.98 8.77
C LEU A 251 5.85 -8.13 7.87
N GLY A 252 6.51 -9.30 7.94
CA GLY A 252 6.22 -10.47 7.12
C GLY A 252 5.77 -11.72 7.87
N ASP A 253 5.36 -11.60 9.13
CA ASP A 253 4.76 -12.72 9.88
C ASP A 253 3.74 -12.16 10.87
N ASN A 254 2.49 -12.07 10.43
CA ASN A 254 1.30 -12.12 11.26
C ASN A 254 0.10 -12.39 10.34
N GLY A 255 -0.21 -13.69 10.15
CA GLY A 255 -1.53 -14.19 9.77
C GLY A 255 -1.92 -14.02 8.31
#